data_AF-A0A5Q4C3Z4-F1
#
_entry.id   AF-A0A5Q4C3Z4-F1
#
_cell.length_a   1.000
_cell.length_b   1.000
_cell.length_c   1.000
_cell.angle_alpha   90.00
_cell.angle_beta   90.00
_cell.angle_gamma   90.00
#
_symmetry.space_group_name_H-M   'P 1'
#
loop_
_entity.id
_entity.type
_entity.pdbx_description
1 polymer ?
#
loop_
_entity_poly.entity_id
_entity_poly.type
_entity_poly.pdbx_seq_one_letter_code
_entity_poly.pdbx_strand_id
1 'polypeptide(L)'
;MHRRYLISSGDAMSLKHLDAFENDLKDTHGEEQAGTHDKYIVARARKIHQNLLTTPFTALLSVIQIFPLLLTSPFRGARSRQQLPDIILTNGPATGFIVGLVAYALKMFYIVPEDTMQVLYIESWARIRTLSLTGKLFHRTGFADLLLVQHEKVARIYGVKNAGCMVVKRTG
;
A
#
# COMPACT_ATOMS: atom_id res chain seq x y z
N MET A 1 -16.92 -6.73 -0.85
CA MET A 1 -15.65 -5.97 -0.90
C MET A 1 -14.62 -6.82 -1.62
N HIS A 2 -13.72 -6.22 -2.41
CA HIS A 2 -12.57 -6.93 -2.98
C HIS A 2 -11.27 -6.35 -2.42
N ARG A 3 -10.31 -7.21 -2.10
CA ARG A 3 -9.00 -6.82 -1.56
C ARG A 3 -7.88 -7.31 -2.46
N ARG A 4 -7.04 -6.39 -2.92
CA ARG A 4 -5.86 -6.70 -3.72
C ARG A 4 -4.59 -6.52 -2.91
N TYR A 5 -3.80 -7.59 -2.83
CA TYR A 5 -2.55 -7.59 -2.09
C TYR A 5 -1.35 -7.54 -3.03
N LEU A 6 -0.57 -6.46 -2.94
CA LEU A 6 0.71 -6.34 -3.63
C LEU A 6 1.83 -6.73 -2.68
N ILE A 7 2.48 -7.86 -2.95
CA ILE A 7 3.54 -8.40 -2.10
C ILE A 7 4.87 -8.31 -2.85
N SER A 8 5.89 -7.84 -2.15
CA SER A 8 7.22 -7.73 -2.75
C SER A 8 7.91 -9.09 -2.88
N SER A 9 8.65 -9.31 -3.96
CA SER A 9 9.34 -10.58 -4.20
C SER A 9 10.31 -10.93 -3.06
N GLY A 10 10.24 -12.18 -2.58
CA GLY A 10 11.04 -12.67 -1.46
C GLY A 10 10.53 -12.31 -0.06
N ASP A 11 9.32 -11.74 0.05
CA ASP A 11 8.67 -11.51 1.35
C ASP A 11 7.73 -12.68 1.73
N ALA A 12 8.32 -13.78 2.19
CA ALA A 12 7.58 -14.96 2.63
C ALA A 12 6.76 -14.72 3.91
N MET A 13 7.14 -13.73 4.73
CA MET A 13 6.43 -13.41 5.97
C MET A 13 5.09 -12.74 5.67
N SER A 14 5.07 -11.78 4.75
CA SER A 14 3.83 -11.12 4.31
C SER A 14 2.85 -12.11 3.67
N LEU A 15 3.34 -13.12 2.94
CA LEU A 15 2.49 -14.19 2.40
C LEU A 15 1.81 -15.00 3.50
N LYS A 16 2.56 -15.42 4.52
CA LYS A 16 2.00 -16.18 5.65
C LYS A 16 0.97 -15.37 6.44
N HIS A 17 1.24 -14.09 6.68
CA HIS A 17 0.29 -13.21 7.36
C HIS A 17 -0.97 -12.97 6.55
N LEU A 18 -0.86 -12.85 5.22
CA LEU A 18 -2.00 -12.73 4.33
C LEU A 18 -2.89 -13.97 4.41
N ASP A 19 -2.30 -15.16 4.25
CA ASP A 19 -3.08 -16.40 4.25
C ASP A 19 -3.75 -16.61 5.63
N ALA A 20 -3.05 -16.28 6.73
CA ALA A 20 -3.63 -16.32 8.08
C ALA A 20 -4.79 -15.33 8.27
N PHE A 21 -4.68 -14.11 7.73
CA PHE A 21 -5.71 -13.08 7.83
C PHE A 21 -6.97 -13.42 7.03
N GLU A 22 -6.82 -13.91 5.80
CA GLU A 22 -7.97 -14.29 4.98
C GLU A 22 -8.69 -15.54 5.54
N ASN A 23 -7.96 -16.48 6.17
CA ASN A 23 -8.57 -17.59 6.88
C ASN A 23 -9.35 -17.11 8.12
N ASP A 24 -8.77 -16.25 8.95
CA ASP A 24 -9.43 -15.67 10.14
C ASP A 24 -10.71 -14.89 9.77
N LEU A 25 -10.67 -14.15 8.66
CA LEU A 25 -11.85 -13.45 8.12
C LEU A 25 -12.96 -14.42 7.70
N LYS A 26 -12.61 -15.54 7.05
CA LYS A 26 -13.57 -16.58 6.66
C LYS A 26 -14.18 -17.26 7.87
N ASP A 27 -13.36 -17.56 8.88
CA ASP A 27 -13.81 -18.21 10.11
C ASP A 27 -14.75 -17.29 10.91
N THR A 28 -14.46 -15.99 10.95
CA THR A 28 -15.23 -15.01 11.75
C THR A 28 -16.54 -14.58 11.09
N HIS A 29 -16.54 -14.36 9.77
CA HIS A 29 -17.68 -13.76 9.05
C HIS A 29 -18.41 -14.74 8.12
N GLY A 30 -17.87 -15.94 7.91
CA GLY A 30 -18.35 -16.90 6.91
C GLY A 30 -17.91 -16.54 5.49
N GLU A 31 -17.79 -17.55 4.62
CA GLU A 31 -17.22 -17.39 3.27
C GLU A 31 -17.97 -16.37 2.41
N GLU A 32 -19.30 -16.27 2.54
CA GLU A 32 -20.11 -15.37 1.73
C GLU A 32 -19.91 -13.88 2.10
N GLN A 33 -19.64 -13.58 3.38
CA GLN A 33 -19.48 -12.21 3.86
C GLN A 33 -18.02 -11.73 3.84
N ALA A 34 -17.05 -12.66 3.83
CA ALA A 34 -15.62 -12.34 3.79
C ALA A 34 -15.23 -11.55 2.51
N GLY A 35 -15.95 -11.73 1.40
CA GLY A 35 -15.65 -11.09 0.11
C GLY A 35 -14.54 -11.79 -0.69
N THR A 36 -14.04 -11.15 -1.74
CA THR A 36 -13.02 -11.74 -2.65
C THR A 36 -11.66 -11.08 -2.48
N HIS A 37 -10.59 -11.80 -2.80
CA HIS A 37 -9.23 -11.24 -2.79
C HIS A 37 -8.38 -11.79 -3.94
N ASP A 38 -7.35 -11.03 -4.31
CA ASP A 38 -6.28 -11.49 -5.19
C ASP A 38 -4.90 -11.05 -4.66
N LYS A 39 -3.85 -11.77 -5.08
CA LYS A 39 -2.48 -11.49 -4.67
C LYS A 39 -1.55 -11.44 -5.87
N TYR A 40 -0.72 -10.40 -5.94
CA TYR A 40 0.29 -10.22 -6.97
C TYR A 40 1.66 -10.04 -6.34
N ILE A 41 2.62 -10.81 -6.84
CA ILE A 41 4.02 -10.70 -6.43
C ILE A 41 4.70 -9.71 -7.38
N VAL A 42 5.12 -8.57 -6.84
CA VAL A 42 5.80 -7.50 -7.58
C VAL A 42 7.29 -7.56 -7.29
N ALA A 43 8.13 -7.31 -8.31
CA ALA A 43 9.57 -7.22 -8.10
C ALA A 43 9.92 -6.13 -7.07
N ARG A 44 10.84 -6.45 -6.15
CA ARG A 44 11.39 -5.47 -5.20
C ARG A 44 11.96 -4.27 -5.95
N ALA A 45 11.50 -3.07 -5.57
CA ALA A 45 12.00 -1.80 -6.11
C ALA A 45 13.51 -1.60 -5.86
N ARG A 46 14.06 -2.24 -4.82
CA ARG A 46 15.47 -2.29 -4.49
C ARG A 46 15.82 -3.64 -3.87
N LYS A 47 16.84 -4.33 -4.39
CA LYS A 47 17.44 -5.50 -3.72
C LYS A 47 18.37 -5.03 -2.60
N ILE A 48 18.38 -5.76 -1.49
CA ILE A 48 19.30 -5.50 -0.36
C ILE A 48 20.74 -5.63 -0.91
N HIS A 49 21.60 -4.63 -0.65
CA HIS A 49 22.96 -4.44 -1.20
C HIS A 49 23.08 -3.87 -2.64
N GLN A 50 22.02 -3.33 -3.24
CA GLN A 50 22.16 -2.61 -4.51
C GLN A 50 22.71 -1.18 -4.31
N ASN A 51 23.65 -0.83 -5.20
CA ASN A 51 24.16 0.53 -5.36
C ASN A 51 23.03 1.49 -5.74
N LEU A 52 23.10 2.73 -5.24
CA LEU A 52 22.12 3.79 -5.51
C LEU A 52 21.99 4.10 -7.02
N LEU A 53 23.02 3.78 -7.81
CA LEU A 53 23.07 4.02 -9.26
C LEU A 53 22.23 3.04 -10.08
N THR A 54 22.02 1.80 -9.63
CA THR A 54 21.16 0.80 -10.33
C THR A 54 19.73 0.77 -9.81
N THR A 55 19.48 1.50 -8.71
CA THR A 55 18.16 1.69 -8.09
C THR A 55 17.09 2.29 -9.03
N PRO A 56 17.39 3.26 -9.94
CA PRO A 56 16.36 3.78 -10.85
C PRO A 56 15.84 2.75 -11.86
N PHE A 57 16.68 1.82 -12.32
CA PHE A 57 16.24 0.80 -13.29
C PHE A 57 15.30 -0.23 -12.65
N THR A 58 15.61 -0.69 -11.43
CA THR A 58 14.71 -1.59 -10.69
C THR A 58 13.43 -0.90 -10.26
N ALA A 59 13.48 0.41 -9.94
CA ALA A 59 12.30 1.21 -9.67
C ALA A 59 11.39 1.33 -10.91
N LEU A 60 11.96 1.56 -12.10
CA LEU A 60 11.19 1.63 -13.35
C LEU A 60 10.50 0.30 -13.68
N LEU A 61 11.17 -0.83 -13.47
CA LEU A 61 10.54 -2.14 -13.63
C LEU A 61 9.36 -2.34 -12.66
N SER A 62 9.49 -1.91 -11.41
CA SER A 62 8.37 -1.92 -10.47
C SER A 62 7.22 -1.04 -10.96
N VAL A 63 7.49 0.15 -11.51
CA VAL A 63 6.46 1.02 -12.10
C VAL A 63 5.71 0.29 -13.23
N ILE A 64 6.43 -0.33 -14.16
CA ILE A 64 5.84 -1.04 -15.30
C ILE A 64 4.94 -2.20 -14.84
N GLN A 65 5.31 -2.89 -13.75
CA GLN A 65 4.48 -3.95 -13.18
C GLN A 65 3.27 -3.42 -12.40
N ILE A 66 3.42 -2.33 -11.67
CA ILE A 66 2.38 -1.77 -10.82
C ILE A 66 1.31 -1.05 -11.64
N PHE A 67 1.70 -0.37 -12.72
CA PHE A 67 0.80 0.39 -13.58
C PHE A 67 -0.43 -0.41 -14.07
N PRO A 68 -0.28 -1.58 -14.74
CA PRO A 68 -1.45 -2.36 -15.17
C PRO A 68 -2.24 -2.93 -13.99
N LEU A 69 -1.59 -3.20 -12.84
CA LEU A 69 -2.27 -3.74 -11.66
C LEU A 69 -3.20 -2.73 -10.99
N LEU A 70 -2.90 -1.43 -11.08
CA LEU A 70 -3.79 -0.38 -10.57
C LEU A 70 -4.98 -0.12 -11.51
N LEU A 71 -4.82 -0.38 -12.81
CA LEU A 71 -5.86 -0.15 -13.82
C LEU A 71 -6.71 -1.39 -14.13
N THR A 72 -6.26 -2.59 -13.73
CA THR A 72 -6.99 -3.83 -13.97
C THR A 72 -8.02 -4.08 -12.88
N SER A 73 -9.29 -4.21 -13.25
CA SER A 73 -10.33 -4.63 -12.31
C SER A 73 -10.58 -6.13 -12.35
N PRO A 74 -10.81 -6.79 -11.19
CA PRO A 74 -11.38 -8.13 -11.15
C PRO A 74 -12.87 -8.15 -11.49
N PHE A 75 -13.56 -6.99 -11.47
CA PHE A 75 -14.98 -6.89 -11.78
C PHE A 75 -15.19 -6.52 -13.26
N ARG A 76 -15.78 -7.44 -14.02
CA ARG A 76 -16.27 -7.18 -15.38
C ARG A 76 -17.75 -6.83 -15.32
N GLY A 77 -18.08 -5.54 -15.37
CA GLY A 77 -19.48 -5.08 -15.33
C GLY A 77 -19.63 -3.56 -15.50
N ALA A 78 -20.87 -3.10 -15.65
CA ALA A 78 -21.24 -1.70 -15.96
C ALA A 78 -20.90 -0.67 -14.86
N ARG A 79 -20.45 -1.11 -13.67
CA ARG A 79 -20.01 -0.19 -12.61
C ARG A 79 -18.56 0.23 -12.83
N SER A 80 -18.37 1.24 -13.68
CA SER A 80 -17.06 1.85 -13.96
C SER A 80 -16.28 2.23 -12.69
N ARG A 81 -16.96 2.68 -11.62
CA ARG A 81 -16.32 3.05 -10.36
C ARG A 81 -15.68 1.88 -9.59
N GLN A 82 -16.19 0.66 -9.75
CA GLN A 82 -15.61 -0.54 -9.12
C GLN A 82 -14.37 -1.06 -9.89
N GLN A 83 -14.01 -0.39 -10.99
CA GLN A 83 -12.89 -0.82 -11.82
C GLN A 83 -11.54 -0.39 -11.26
N LEU A 84 -11.52 0.65 -10.44
CA LEU A 84 -10.31 1.22 -9.86
C LEU A 84 -10.29 0.98 -8.34
N PRO A 85 -9.10 0.88 -7.71
CA PRO A 85 -9.00 0.79 -6.27
C PRO A 85 -9.43 2.11 -5.64
N ASP A 86 -10.34 2.05 -4.66
CA ASP A 86 -10.77 3.24 -3.91
C ASP A 86 -9.66 3.77 -3.00
N ILE A 87 -8.99 2.86 -2.28
CA ILE A 87 -7.97 3.18 -1.28
C ILE A 87 -6.76 2.27 -1.49
N ILE A 88 -5.57 2.86 -1.45
CA ILE A 88 -4.28 2.17 -1.48
C ILE A 88 -3.65 2.33 -0.10
N LEU A 89 -3.58 1.22 0.64
CA LEU A 89 -2.95 1.18 1.96
C LEU A 89 -1.52 0.64 1.85
N THR A 90 -0.54 1.36 2.40
CA THR A 90 0.83 0.85 2.43
C THR A 90 1.62 1.29 3.66
N ASN A 91 2.38 0.36 4.23
CA ASN A 91 3.44 0.61 5.21
C ASN A 91 4.82 0.24 4.64
N GLY A 92 4.87 -0.21 3.39
CA GLY A 92 6.05 -0.83 2.80
C GLY A 92 7.09 0.21 2.39
N PRO A 93 8.39 -0.13 2.48
CA PRO A 93 9.45 0.72 1.92
C PRO A 93 9.36 0.75 0.39
N ALA A 94 10.10 1.65 -0.26
CA ALA A 94 10.40 1.73 -1.71
C ALA A 94 9.28 1.32 -2.69
N THR A 95 8.91 0.04 -2.80
CA THR A 95 7.73 -0.44 -3.53
C THR A 95 6.44 0.31 -3.11
N GLY A 96 6.20 0.53 -1.81
CA GLY A 96 5.04 1.30 -1.36
C GLY A 96 5.04 2.75 -1.86
N PHE A 97 6.22 3.37 -1.88
CA PHE A 97 6.39 4.71 -2.47
C PHE A 97 6.12 4.73 -3.98
N ILE A 98 6.58 3.71 -4.70
CA ILE A 98 6.33 3.60 -6.14
C ILE A 98 4.83 3.44 -6.43
N VAL A 99 4.10 2.64 -5.66
CA VAL A 99 2.64 2.53 -5.83
C VAL A 99 1.97 3.89 -5.66
N GLY A 100 2.34 4.64 -4.61
CA GLY A 100 1.83 6.00 -4.38
C GLY A 100 2.20 6.96 -5.51
N LEU A 101 3.44 6.91 -6.01
CA LEU A 101 3.90 7.72 -7.13
C LEU A 101 3.11 7.42 -8.42
N VAL A 102 2.86 6.15 -8.73
CA VAL A 102 2.09 5.76 -9.92
C VAL A 102 0.64 6.22 -9.79
N ALA A 103 0.01 6.04 -8.63
CA ALA A 103 -1.35 6.53 -8.37
C ALA A 103 -1.43 8.06 -8.53
N TYR A 104 -0.46 8.78 -7.96
CA TYR A 104 -0.38 10.24 -8.09
C TYR A 104 -0.18 10.69 -9.55
N ALA A 105 0.69 10.00 -10.31
CA ALA A 105 0.89 10.30 -11.73
C ALA A 105 -0.38 10.04 -12.55
N LEU A 106 -1.08 8.93 -12.31
CA LEU A 106 -2.36 8.62 -12.96
C LEU A 106 -3.42 9.71 -12.72
N LYS A 107 -3.50 10.24 -11.49
CA LYS A 107 -4.36 11.38 -11.15
C LYS A 107 -3.91 12.65 -11.87
N MET A 108 -2.61 12.97 -11.84
CA MET A 108 -2.03 14.16 -12.47
C MET A 108 -2.29 14.23 -13.98
N PHE A 109 -2.27 13.08 -14.67
CA PHE A 109 -2.55 12.99 -16.10
C PHE A 109 -4.04 12.82 -16.43
N TYR A 110 -4.94 12.94 -15.45
CA TYR A 110 -6.39 12.77 -15.61
C TYR A 110 -6.79 11.40 -16.21
N ILE A 111 -5.96 10.37 -16.02
CA ILE A 111 -6.25 9.00 -16.47
C ILE A 111 -7.29 8.35 -15.53
N VAL A 112 -7.25 8.73 -14.25
CA VAL A 112 -8.17 8.25 -13.22
C VAL A 112 -8.82 9.44 -12.49
N PRO A 113 -10.06 9.29 -11.99
CA PRO A 113 -10.72 10.31 -11.19
C PRO A 113 -9.96 10.63 -9.89
N GLU A 114 -10.00 11.88 -9.44
CA GLU A 114 -9.30 12.32 -8.22
C GLU A 114 -9.81 11.64 -6.95
N ASP A 115 -11.09 11.22 -6.93
CA ASP A 115 -11.73 10.55 -5.79
C ASP A 115 -11.42 9.05 -5.70
N THR A 116 -10.58 8.53 -6.60
CA THR A 116 -10.11 7.13 -6.58
C THR A 116 -8.65 7.05 -6.13
N MET A 117 -8.14 5.84 -5.90
CA MET A 117 -6.73 5.56 -5.58
C MET A 117 -6.19 6.41 -4.41
N GLN A 118 -6.98 6.58 -3.35
CA GLN A 118 -6.58 7.38 -2.19
C GLN A 118 -5.41 6.70 -1.47
N VAL A 119 -4.23 7.32 -1.51
CA VAL A 119 -2.99 6.76 -0.99
C VAL A 119 -2.88 7.06 0.50
N LEU A 120 -3.03 6.02 1.31
CA LEU A 120 -2.86 6.04 2.75
C LEU A 120 -1.53 5.38 3.14
N TYR A 121 -0.57 6.18 3.59
CA TYR A 121 0.69 5.68 4.14
C TYR A 121 0.64 5.65 5.67
N ILE A 122 0.99 4.50 6.25
CA ILE A 122 1.09 4.31 7.69
C ILE A 122 2.53 3.99 8.07
N GLU A 123 3.16 4.90 8.80
CA GLU A 123 4.45 4.63 9.46
C GLU A 123 4.21 3.83 10.75
N SER A 124 4.85 2.67 10.84
CA SER A 124 4.63 1.73 11.95
C SER A 124 5.41 2.11 13.22
N TRP A 125 5.04 1.47 14.34
CA TRP A 125 5.74 1.58 15.63
C TRP A 125 7.23 1.22 15.59
N ALA A 126 7.71 0.56 14.54
CA ALA A 126 9.14 0.25 14.38
C ALA A 126 10.02 1.52 14.35
N ARG A 127 9.44 2.69 14.10
CA ARG A 127 10.14 3.98 14.09
C ARG A 127 9.73 4.86 15.27
N ILE A 128 10.63 4.94 16.26
CA ILE A 128 10.39 5.70 17.50
C ILE A 128 11.06 7.09 17.54
N ARG A 129 12.07 7.32 16.67
CA ARG A 129 12.87 8.57 16.67
C ARG A 129 12.62 9.46 15.47
N THR A 130 12.56 8.88 14.27
CA THR A 130 12.38 9.63 13.01
C THR A 130 11.57 8.80 12.02
N LEU A 131 10.91 9.48 11.07
CA LEU A 131 10.24 8.81 9.94
C LEU A 131 11.20 7.91 9.16
N SER A 132 10.67 6.85 8.55
CA SER A 132 11.42 6.07 7.56
C SER A 132 11.79 6.95 6.36
N LEU A 133 12.72 6.48 5.51
CA LEU A 133 13.06 7.21 4.30
C LEU A 133 11.81 7.39 3.41
N THR A 134 10.98 6.34 3.30
CA THR A 134 9.71 6.40 2.57
C THR A 134 8.72 7.36 3.21
N GLY A 135 8.57 7.35 4.54
CA GLY A 135 7.74 8.32 5.25
C GLY A 135 8.21 9.77 5.06
N LYS A 136 9.52 10.02 5.06
CA LYS A 136 10.09 11.34 4.75
C LYS A 136 9.83 11.75 3.30
N LEU A 137 9.87 10.82 2.35
CA LEU A 137 9.55 11.09 0.96
C LEU A 137 8.09 11.47 0.82
N PHE A 138 7.16 10.65 1.33
CA PHE A 138 5.72 10.98 1.29
C PHE A 138 5.42 12.32 1.96
N HIS A 139 6.03 12.60 3.11
CA HIS A 139 5.90 13.88 3.81
C HIS A 139 6.41 15.07 2.98
N ARG A 140 7.48 14.90 2.19
CA ARG A 140 8.07 15.98 1.40
C ARG A 140 7.40 16.16 0.03
N THR A 141 6.99 15.07 -0.61
CA THR A 141 6.44 15.11 -1.97
C THR A 141 4.94 15.31 -2.01
N GLY A 142 4.23 14.99 -0.93
CA GLY A 142 2.76 15.08 -0.90
C GLY A 142 2.05 14.02 -1.75
N PHE A 143 2.73 12.93 -2.14
CA PHE A 143 2.12 11.86 -2.95
C PHE A 143 1.16 10.96 -2.17
N ALA A 144 1.17 11.03 -0.84
CA ALA A 144 0.19 10.36 0.00
C ALA A 144 -0.94 11.34 0.32
N ASP A 145 -2.18 10.96 0.01
CA ASP A 145 -3.37 11.72 0.38
C ASP A 145 -3.52 11.81 1.90
N LEU A 146 -3.12 10.75 2.62
CA LEU A 146 -3.07 10.74 4.08
C LEU A 146 -1.82 10.03 4.59
N LEU A 147 -1.05 10.76 5.41
CA LEU A 147 0.14 10.27 6.10
C LEU A 147 -0.17 10.11 7.59
N LEU A 148 -0.16 8.87 8.07
CA LEU A 148 -0.36 8.52 9.46
C LEU A 148 0.92 7.98 10.09
N VAL A 149 1.14 8.32 11.35
CA VAL A 149 2.25 7.78 12.15
C VAL A 149 1.69 7.17 13.42
N GLN A 150 2.08 5.93 13.72
CA GLN A 150 1.62 5.28 14.95
C GLN A 150 2.33 5.82 16.21
N HIS A 151 3.63 6.12 16.11
CA HIS A 151 4.40 6.62 17.26
C HIS A 151 4.18 8.11 17.52
N GLU A 152 3.56 8.42 18.66
CA GLU A 152 3.14 9.77 19.02
C GLU A 152 4.27 10.81 18.95
N LYS A 153 5.45 10.52 19.51
CA LYS A 153 6.55 11.49 19.50
C LYS A 153 6.99 11.82 18.07
N VAL A 154 6.98 10.83 17.17
CA VAL A 154 7.36 11.05 15.76
C VAL A 154 6.25 11.83 15.06
N ALA A 155 4.99 11.50 15.32
CA ALA A 155 3.85 12.24 14.79
C ALA A 155 3.94 13.75 15.14
N ARG A 156 4.25 14.08 16.41
CA ARG A 156 4.44 15.46 16.86
C ARG A 156 5.63 16.15 16.19
N ILE A 157 6.78 15.48 16.09
CA ILE A 157 8.00 16.06 15.48
C ILE A 157 7.75 16.49 14.03
N TYR A 158 6.98 15.70 13.29
CA TYR A 158 6.72 15.95 11.86
C TYR A 158 5.35 16.62 11.61
N GLY A 159 4.58 16.96 12.65
CA GLY A 159 3.27 17.60 12.49
C GLY A 159 2.24 16.75 11.74
N VAL A 160 2.36 15.41 11.81
CA VAL A 160 1.48 14.46 11.11
C VAL A 160 0.49 13.81 12.06
N LYS A 161 -0.61 13.28 11.52
CA LYS A 161 -1.68 12.70 12.33
C LYS A 161 -1.21 11.41 13.01
N ASN A 162 -1.42 11.34 14.32
CA ASN A 162 -1.17 10.14 15.10
C ASN A 162 -2.30 9.12 14.87
N ALA A 163 -1.97 7.92 14.42
CA ALA A 163 -2.94 6.82 14.29
C ALA A 163 -3.10 5.99 15.58
N GLY A 164 -2.15 6.07 16.50
CA GLY A 164 -2.15 5.27 17.72
C GLY A 164 -2.15 3.76 17.45
N CYS A 165 -2.82 3.02 18.33
CA CYS A 165 -2.90 1.57 18.25
C CYS A 165 -4.02 1.17 17.27
N MET A 166 -3.65 0.69 16.09
CA MET A 166 -4.58 0.08 15.14
C MET A 166 -4.59 -1.43 15.38
N VAL A 167 -5.48 -1.87 16.26
CA VAL A 167 -5.72 -3.30 16.54
C VAL A 167 -7.04 -3.68 15.91
N VAL A 168 -7.03 -4.69 15.04
CA VAL A 168 -8.27 -5.34 14.62
C VAL A 168 -8.73 -6.18 15.81
N LYS A 169 -9.85 -5.82 16.41
CA LYS A 169 -10.43 -6.55 17.54
C LYS A 169 -10.76 -7.96 17.05
N ARG A 170 -10.08 -8.98 17.59
CA ARG A 170 -10.52 -10.36 17.43
C ARG A 170 -11.82 -10.52 18.22
N THR A 171 -12.92 -10.73 17.52
CA THR A 171 -14.15 -11.23 18.14
C THR A 171 -13.91 -12.69 18.49
N GLY A 172 -13.58 -12.95 19.75
CA GLY A 172 -13.64 -14.28 20.34
C GLY A 172 -15.02 -14.58 20.88
#